data_AF-A0A957PKL2-F1
#
_entry.id   AF-A0A957PKL2-F1
#
_cell.length_a   1.000
_cell.length_b   1.000
_cell.length_c   1.000
_cell.angle_alpha   90.00
_cell.angle_beta   90.00
_cell.angle_gamma   90.00
#
_symmetry.space_group_name_H-M   'P 1'
#
loop_
_entity.id
_entity.type
_entity.pdbx_description
1 polymer ?
#
loop_
_entity_poly.entity_id
_entity_poly.type
_entity_poly.pdbx_seq_one_letter_code
_entity_poly.pdbx_strand_id
1 'polypeptide(L)'
;LPQEAGVFGAAVISTLGARLRVRAQPSEASATIGYVRNRTSYAILEFSQDGKWVRIGVPEGLNEGDSGWIALEFVTIRMGQ
;
A
#
# COMPACT_ATOMS: atom_id res chain seq x y z
N LEU A 1 -25.02 -4.52 -3.60
CA LEU A 1 -23.84 -3.92 -2.93
C LEU A 1 -22.64 -4.69 -3.45
N PRO A 2 -21.74 -4.09 -4.25
CA PRO A 2 -20.58 -4.85 -4.73
C PRO A 2 -19.75 -5.25 -3.52
N GLN A 3 -19.54 -6.55 -3.37
CA GLN A 3 -18.82 -7.15 -2.27
C GLN A 3 -17.33 -6.87 -2.51
N GLU A 4 -16.67 -6.25 -1.54
CA GLU A 4 -15.31 -5.74 -1.65
C GLU A 4 -14.33 -6.87 -2.00
N ALA A 5 -13.87 -6.87 -3.25
CA ALA A 5 -12.97 -7.89 -3.76
C ALA A 5 -11.68 -7.92 -2.92
N GLY A 6 -11.47 -9.01 -2.18
CA GLY A 6 -10.14 -9.45 -1.72
C GLY A 6 -9.40 -8.50 -0.78
N VAL A 7 -10.06 -7.85 0.18
CA VAL A 7 -9.36 -7.07 1.21
C VAL A 7 -8.77 -8.04 2.25
N PHE A 8 -7.48 -8.35 2.14
CA PHE A 8 -6.76 -9.15 3.16
C PHE A 8 -6.72 -8.45 4.53
N GLY A 9 -6.89 -7.13 4.53
CA GLY A 9 -6.87 -6.27 5.70
C GLY A 9 -6.57 -4.83 5.29
N ALA A 10 -6.27 -4.01 6.28
CA ALA A 10 -5.85 -2.63 6.07
C ALA A 10 -4.37 -2.42 6.40
N ALA A 11 -3.66 -1.74 5.50
CA ALA A 11 -2.32 -1.24 5.72
C ALA A 11 -2.41 0.18 6.30
N VAL A 12 -2.01 0.35 7.55
CA VAL A 12 -1.94 1.66 8.21
C VAL A 12 -0.52 2.19 8.12
N ILE A 13 -0.33 3.35 7.49
CA ILE A 13 0.99 3.96 7.32
C ILE A 13 1.51 4.44 8.68
N SER A 14 2.70 4.00 9.05
CA SER A 14 3.38 4.34 10.31
C SER A 14 4.77 4.86 10.02
N THR A 15 4.86 6.16 9.71
CA THR A 15 6.13 6.86 9.49
C THR A 15 6.35 7.91 10.58
N LEU A 16 7.58 8.43 10.72
CA LEU A 16 7.91 9.56 11.58
C LEU A 16 7.45 10.91 10.99
N GLY A 17 6.24 10.95 10.42
CA GLY A 17 5.63 12.16 9.83
C GLY A 17 5.92 12.39 8.35
N ALA A 18 6.87 11.67 7.76
CA ALA A 18 7.18 11.74 6.33
C ALA A 18 6.11 11.03 5.46
N ARG A 19 5.97 11.47 4.21
CA ARG A 19 5.16 10.73 3.21
C ARG A 19 5.88 9.45 2.81
N LEU A 20 5.15 8.35 2.69
CA LEU A 20 5.70 7.08 2.19
C LEU A 20 5.56 7.02 0.68
N ARG A 21 6.61 6.58 -0.01
CA ARG A 21 6.63 6.43 -1.47
C ARG A 21 5.81 5.22 -1.90
N VAL A 22 4.98 5.41 -2.91
CA VAL A 22 4.28 4.35 -3.64
C VAL A 22 5.05 4.05 -4.91
N ARG A 23 5.33 2.78 -5.16
CA ARG A 23 6.17 2.32 -6.27
C ARG A 23 5.39 1.44 -7.24
N ALA A 24 5.81 1.45 -8.50
CA ALA A 24 5.22 0.62 -9.55
C ALA A 24 5.46 -0.89 -9.33
N GLN A 25 6.61 -1.26 -8.75
CA GLN A 25 7.02 -2.64 -8.46
C GLN A 25 7.53 -2.75 -7.00
N PRO A 26 7.52 -3.97 -6.39
CA PRO A 26 8.01 -4.22 -5.03
C PRO A 26 9.55 -4.21 -4.98
N SER A 27 10.15 -3.06 -5.24
CA SER A 27 11.60 -2.88 -5.26
C SER A 27 12.00 -1.44 -4.97
N GLU A 28 13.10 -1.24 -4.25
CA GLU A 28 13.65 0.09 -3.96
C GLU A 28 14.15 0.81 -5.22
N ALA A 29 14.51 0.05 -6.26
CA ALA A 29 14.94 0.57 -7.56
C ALA A 29 13.75 0.94 -8.47
N SER A 30 12.52 0.52 -8.12
CA SER A 30 11.33 0.83 -8.92
C SER A 30 11.01 2.32 -8.90
N ALA A 31 10.48 2.84 -10.01
CA ALA A 31 9.94 4.19 -10.10
C ALA A 31 8.92 4.47 -8.99
N THR A 32 8.99 5.67 -8.42
CA THR A 32 7.98 6.20 -7.49
C THR A 32 6.85 6.79 -8.32
N ILE A 33 5.65 6.22 -8.17
CA ILE A 33 4.44 6.65 -8.89
C ILE A 33 3.55 7.54 -8.02
N GLY A 34 3.80 7.61 -6.71
CA GLY A 34 2.94 8.33 -5.78
C GLY A 34 3.47 8.44 -4.36
N TYR A 35 2.63 9.01 -3.50
CA TYR A 35 2.90 9.18 -2.08
C TYR A 35 1.65 8.98 -1.24
N VAL A 36 1.78 8.27 -0.11
CA VAL A 36 0.74 8.14 0.91
C VAL A 36 1.14 8.83 2.21
N ARG A 37 0.14 9.24 3.00
CA ARG A 37 0.34 10.01 4.23
C ARG A 37 0.39 9.10 5.46
N ASN A 38 1.15 9.53 6.44
CA ASN A 38 1.19 8.89 7.76
C ASN A 38 -0.23 8.79 8.36
N ARG A 39 -0.48 7.72 9.13
CA ARG A 39 -1.75 7.44 9.82
C ARG A 39 -2.97 7.30 8.91
N THR A 40 -2.76 7.14 7.60
CA THR A 40 -3.83 6.81 6.65
C THR A 40 -3.89 5.30 6.46
N SER A 41 -5.09 4.75 6.26
CA SER A 41 -5.32 3.33 6.00
C SER A 41 -5.70 3.08 4.55
N TYR A 42 -5.16 2.01 3.97
CA TYR A 42 -5.48 1.56 2.61
C TYR A 42 -5.78 0.07 2.60
N ALA A 43 -6.65 -0.37 1.68
CA ALA A 43 -6.94 -1.78 1.48
C ALA A 43 -5.69 -2.52 0.99
N ILE A 44 -5.40 -3.68 1.57
CA ILE A 44 -4.33 -4.57 1.13
C ILE A 44 -4.85 -5.44 0.00
N LEU A 45 -4.14 -5.41 -1.13
CA LEU A 45 -4.46 -6.20 -2.32
C LEU A 45 -3.54 -7.42 -2.46
N GLU A 46 -2.27 -7.29 -2.06
CA GLU A 46 -1.26 -8.32 -2.27
C GLU A 46 -0.06 -8.13 -1.34
N PHE A 47 0.64 -9.21 -1.00
CA PHE A 47 1.97 -9.17 -0.39
C PHE A 47 3.01 -9.67 -1.40
N SER A 48 4.19 -9.07 -1.41
CA SER A 48 5.28 -9.55 -2.26
C SER A 48 5.79 -10.90 -1.77
N GLN A 49 6.31 -11.73 -2.69
CA GLN A 49 6.85 -13.06 -2.37
C GLN A 49 8.02 -13.00 -1.37
N ASP A 50 8.77 -11.90 -1.34
CA ASP A 50 9.87 -11.68 -0.41
C ASP A 50 9.42 -11.14 0.97
N GLY A 51 8.13 -10.87 1.15
CA GLY A 51 7.55 -10.35 2.39
C GLY A 51 7.97 -8.93 2.76
N LYS A 52 8.62 -8.18 1.87
CA LYS A 52 9.11 -6.82 2.15
C LYS A 52 8.15 -5.72 1.71
N TRP A 53 7.16 -6.05 0.88
CA TRP A 53 6.26 -5.09 0.27
C TRP A 53 4.81 -5.52 0.39
N VAL A 54 3.94 -4.52 0.42
CA VAL A 54 2.49 -4.70 0.33
C VAL A 54 1.96 -3.83 -0.78
N ARG A 55 1.10 -4.41 -1.62
CA ARG A 55 0.36 -3.70 -2.64
C ARG A 55 -0.92 -3.19 -2.03
N ILE A 56 -1.14 -1.88 -2.12
CA ILE A 56 -2.32 -1.22 -1.60
C ILE A 56 -3.19 -0.68 -2.73
N GLY A 57 -4.51 -0.67 -2.51
CA GLY A 57 -5.43 0.09 -3.33
C GLY A 57 -5.40 1.56 -2.93
N VAL A 58 -5.23 2.47 -3.89
CA VAL A 58 -5.19 3.91 -3.66
C VAL A 58 -6.30 4.56 -4.47
N PRO A 59 -7.27 5.23 -3.83
CA PRO A 59 -8.33 5.92 -4.56
C PRO A 59 -7.76 7.17 -5.26
N GLU A 60 -7.73 7.10 -6.60
CA GLU A 60 -7.45 8.14 -7.60
C GLU A 60 -6.10 8.89 -7.55
N GLY A 61 -5.56 9.13 -8.76
CA GLY A 61 -4.45 10.05 -9.00
C GLY A 61 -3.05 9.42 -9.15
N LEU A 62 -2.93 8.09 -9.05
CA LEU A 62 -1.71 7.37 -9.41
C LEU A 62 -1.88 6.74 -10.79
N ASN A 63 -1.11 7.20 -11.78
CA ASN A 63 -1.14 6.64 -13.13
C ASN A 63 -0.54 5.22 -13.12
N GLU A 64 -1.43 4.24 -12.98
CA GLU A 64 -1.47 2.87 -13.52
C GLU A 64 -2.23 1.98 -12.51
N GLY A 65 -3.57 2.02 -12.59
CA GLY A 65 -4.45 0.97 -12.08
C GLY A 65 -4.79 1.01 -10.58
N ASP A 66 -5.03 2.21 -10.02
CA ASP A 66 -5.58 2.42 -8.66
C ASP A 66 -4.84 1.69 -7.53
N SER A 67 -3.57 1.33 -7.73
CA SER A 67 -2.78 0.56 -6.78
C SER A 67 -1.29 0.82 -6.88
N GLY A 68 -0.55 0.40 -5.85
CA GLY A 68 0.91 0.44 -5.87
C GLY A 68 1.56 -0.18 -4.65
N TRP A 69 2.88 -0.33 -4.70
CA TRP A 69 3.67 -1.02 -3.69
C TRP A 69 4.28 -0.06 -2.68
N ILE A 70 4.15 -0.40 -1.41
CA ILE A 70 4.79 0.31 -0.29
C ILE A 70 5.61 -0.68 0.56
N ALA A 71 6.69 -0.18 1.16
CA ALA A 71 7.56 -1.01 1.99
C ALA A 71 6.86 -1.36 3.32
N LEU A 72 6.86 -2.65 3.66
CA LEU A 72 6.12 -3.20 4.79
C LEU A 72 6.65 -2.69 6.14
N GLU A 73 7.94 -2.32 6.23
CA GLU A 73 8.55 -1.80 7.45
C GLU A 73 7.88 -0.51 7.97
N PHE A 74 7.20 0.24 7.09
CA PHE A 74 6.49 1.48 7.42
C PHE A 74 4.98 1.28 7.56
N VAL A 75 4.53 0.03 7.72
CA VAL A 75 3.11 -0.33 7.69
C VAL A 75 2.76 -1.18 8.90
N THR A 76 1.67 -0.82 9.58
CA THR A 76 0.99 -1.69 10.53
C THR A 76 -0.18 -2.37 9.83
N ILE A 77 -0.19 -3.71 9.84
CA ILE A 77 -1.25 -4.50 9.23
C ILE A 77 -2.38 -4.71 10.23
N ARG A 78 -3.62 -4.42 9.81
CA ARG A 78 -4.84 -4.72 10.55
C ARG A 78 -5.66 -5.73 9.76
N MET A 79 -5.70 -6.97 10.21
CA MET A 79 -6.56 -8.00 9.63
C MET A 79 -8.02 -7.71 10.03
N GLY A 80 -8.96 -7.95 9.11
CA GLY A 80 -10.38 -7.94 9.46
C GLY A 80 -10.65 -9.05 10.49
N GLN A 81 -11.33 -8.70 11.58
CA GLN A 81 -11.86 -9.69 12.54
C GLN A 81 -13.09 -10.41 11.96
#